data_AF-A0A023BAC8-F1
#
_entry.id   AF-A0A023BAC8-F1
#
_cell.length_a   1.000
_cell.length_b   1.000
_cell.length_c   1.000
_cell.angle_alpha   90.00
_cell.angle_beta   90.00
_cell.angle_gamma   90.00
#
_symmetry.space_group_name_H-M   'P 1'
#
loop_
_entity.id
_entity.type
_entity.pdbx_description
1 polymer ?
#
loop_
_entity_poly.entity_id
_entity_poly.type
_entity_poly.pdbx_seq_one_letter_code
_entity_poly.pdbx_strand_id
1 'polypeptide(L)'
;MSRRRPGEDVEALEEDEDEASLVVEENRNSKQELIAKVLSRWWYVLDDWPPKDFDYEKELAERKLKRVGFEQWEAEDDVDEQGRTKVYEITHYPGMFRDAKGNAIDLRPMEGRPCYANLAKRSEAELRQMLKTALAKQIDELENGHSPYNDTDHKYIQRLIKELKKLTN
;
A
#
# COMPACT_ATOMS: atom_id res chain seq x y z
N MET A 1 -8.64 49.90 -40.18
CA MET A 1 -10.03 49.84 -40.69
C MET A 1 -10.53 48.42 -40.54
N SER A 2 -11.58 48.23 -39.74
CA SER A 2 -12.25 46.95 -39.50
C SER A 2 -13.02 46.50 -40.74
N ARG A 3 -12.89 45.22 -41.11
CA ARG A 3 -13.95 44.42 -41.73
C ARG A 3 -13.81 42.97 -41.26
N ARG A 4 -14.70 42.52 -40.38
CA ARG A 4 -15.04 41.10 -40.27
C ARG A 4 -16.08 40.76 -41.32
N ARG A 5 -16.05 39.51 -41.82
CA ARG A 5 -17.16 38.54 -41.94
C ARG A 5 -16.70 37.34 -42.81
N PRO A 6 -17.39 36.19 -42.84
CA PRO A 6 -17.69 35.26 -41.74
C PRO A 6 -17.54 33.79 -42.20
N GLY A 7 -17.31 32.83 -41.29
CA GLY A 7 -17.46 31.40 -41.61
C GLY A 7 -16.19 30.56 -41.53
N GLU A 8 -15.62 30.47 -40.33
CA GLU A 8 -14.90 29.27 -39.93
C GLU A 8 -15.70 28.71 -38.77
N ASP A 9 -16.43 27.64 -39.06
CA ASP A 9 -17.01 26.78 -38.05
C ASP A 9 -15.84 26.17 -37.27
N VAL A 10 -15.45 26.84 -36.20
CA VAL A 10 -14.69 26.21 -35.12
C VAL A 10 -15.65 25.24 -34.45
N GLU A 11 -15.68 24.01 -34.95
CA GLU A 11 -16.17 22.87 -34.16
C GLU A 11 -15.32 22.84 -32.89
N ALA A 12 -15.91 23.41 -31.83
CA ALA A 12 -15.48 23.15 -30.47
C ALA A 12 -15.70 21.65 -30.26
N LEU A 13 -14.61 20.89 -30.39
CA LEU A 13 -14.53 19.56 -29.82
C LEU A 13 -14.65 19.75 -28.31
N GLU A 14 -15.88 19.59 -27.81
CA GLU A 14 -16.14 19.34 -26.41
C GLU A 14 -15.42 18.02 -26.09
N GLU A 15 -14.22 18.13 -25.55
CA GLU A 15 -13.54 17.02 -24.90
C GLU A 15 -14.35 16.71 -23.63
N ASP A 16 -15.22 15.71 -23.75
CA ASP A 16 -15.89 15.04 -22.65
C ASP A 16 -14.82 14.49 -21.68
N GLU A 17 -14.34 15.31 -20.75
CA GLU A 17 -13.52 14.93 -19.60
C GLU A 17 -14.37 14.23 -18.51
N ASP A 18 -15.19 13.26 -18.91
CA ASP A 18 -15.76 12.27 -18.01
C ASP A 18 -14.98 10.96 -18.15
N GLU A 19 -13.66 11.01 -17.92
CA GLU A 19 -12.86 9.83 -17.54
C GLU A 19 -13.12 9.49 -16.06
N ALA A 20 -14.40 9.44 -15.69
CA ALA A 20 -14.86 8.89 -14.43
C ALA A 20 -14.73 7.37 -14.51
N SER A 21 -13.55 6.88 -14.12
CA SER A 21 -13.39 5.64 -13.35
C SER A 21 -14.34 4.51 -13.76
N LEU A 22 -14.01 3.80 -14.84
CA LEU A 22 -14.54 2.46 -15.10
C LEU A 22 -13.91 1.44 -14.14
N VAL A 23 -14.04 1.68 -12.83
CA VAL A 23 -14.01 0.59 -11.86
C VAL A 23 -15.42 0.02 -11.94
N VAL A 24 -15.58 -1.00 -12.78
CA VAL A 24 -16.77 -1.85 -12.73
C VAL A 24 -16.92 -2.25 -11.27
N GLU A 25 -17.97 -1.76 -10.60
CA GLU A 25 -18.40 -2.27 -9.31
C GLU A 25 -18.88 -3.70 -9.54
N GLU A 26 -17.94 -4.62 -9.76
CA GLU A 26 -18.20 -6.03 -9.55
C GLU A 26 -18.67 -6.13 -8.12
N ASN A 27 -19.96 -6.44 -7.94
CA ASN A 27 -20.58 -6.76 -6.67
C ASN A 27 -19.63 -7.69 -5.90
N ARG A 28 -18.83 -7.12 -5.00
CA ARG A 28 -17.86 -7.89 -4.23
C ARG A 28 -18.67 -8.92 -3.48
N ASN A 29 -18.33 -10.21 -3.64
CA ASN A 29 -18.95 -11.23 -2.81
C ASN A 29 -18.67 -10.87 -1.33
N SER A 30 -19.58 -11.15 -0.42
CA SER A 30 -19.49 -10.78 1.00
C SER A 30 -18.12 -11.13 1.62
N LYS A 31 -17.51 -12.24 1.21
CA LYS A 31 -16.15 -12.64 1.58
C LYS A 31 -15.06 -11.69 1.05
N GLN A 32 -15.16 -11.21 -0.19
CA GLN A 32 -14.20 -10.26 -0.77
C GLN A 32 -14.24 -8.91 -0.06
N GLU A 33 -15.43 -8.44 0.34
CA GLU A 33 -15.56 -7.26 1.18
C GLU A 33 -14.88 -7.45 2.53
N LEU A 34 -15.08 -8.60 3.18
CA LEU A 34 -14.40 -8.95 4.44
C LEU A 34 -12.88 -8.93 4.27
N ILE A 35 -12.35 -9.55 3.20
CA ILE A 35 -10.91 -9.58 2.93
C ILE A 35 -10.37 -8.17 2.73
N ALA A 36 -11.02 -7.35 1.89
CA ALA A 36 -10.60 -5.98 1.64
C ALA A 36 -10.57 -5.16 2.94
N LYS A 37 -11.62 -5.31 3.75
CA LYS A 37 -11.72 -4.65 5.05
C LYS A 37 -10.61 -5.08 6.01
N VAL A 38 -10.28 -6.37 6.10
CA VAL A 38 -9.15 -6.86 6.90
C VAL A 38 -7.83 -6.30 6.36
N LEU A 39 -7.62 -6.32 5.05
CA LEU A 39 -6.40 -5.79 4.42
C LEU A 39 -6.17 -4.31 4.68
N SER A 40 -7.22 -3.48 4.71
CA SER A 40 -7.06 -2.04 5.03
C SER A 40 -6.57 -1.75 6.44
N ARG A 41 -6.47 -2.77 7.29
CA ARG A 41 -6.15 -2.65 8.72
C ARG A 41 -5.32 -3.87 9.19
N TRP A 42 -4.56 -4.45 8.27
CA TRP A 42 -3.91 -5.74 8.46
C TRP A 42 -2.91 -5.72 9.62
N TRP A 43 -2.24 -4.58 9.84
CA TRP A 43 -1.22 -4.38 10.87
C TRP A 43 -1.77 -4.50 12.30
N TYR A 44 -3.09 -4.48 12.48
CA TYR A 44 -3.68 -4.75 13.79
C TYR A 44 -3.88 -6.24 14.09
N VAL A 45 -3.78 -7.13 13.10
CA VAL A 45 -4.24 -8.52 13.23
C VAL A 45 -3.32 -9.57 12.66
N LEU A 46 -2.43 -9.20 11.75
CA LEU A 46 -1.34 -10.06 11.29
C LEU A 46 -0.04 -9.67 11.98
N ASP A 47 0.92 -10.58 11.97
CA ASP A 47 2.28 -10.31 12.44
C ASP A 47 2.96 -9.25 11.56
N ASP A 48 4.00 -8.62 12.10
CA ASP A 48 4.80 -7.64 11.37
C ASP A 48 5.31 -8.25 10.05
N TRP A 49 5.02 -7.55 8.95
CA TRP A 49 5.53 -7.91 7.64
C TRP A 49 6.14 -6.69 6.94
N PRO A 50 7.39 -6.77 6.49
CA PRO A 50 8.34 -7.89 6.65
C PRO A 50 8.71 -8.19 8.10
N PRO A 51 9.14 -9.43 8.43
CA PRO A 51 9.72 -9.75 9.74
C PRO A 51 10.94 -8.87 10.03
N LYS A 52 11.08 -8.42 11.28
CA LYS A 52 12.16 -7.51 11.72
C LYS A 52 13.56 -8.13 11.62
N ASP A 53 13.63 -9.44 11.66
CA ASP A 53 14.83 -10.28 11.62
C ASP A 53 15.10 -10.88 10.23
N PHE A 54 14.39 -10.43 9.20
CA PHE A 54 14.61 -10.91 7.83
C PHE A 54 15.98 -10.47 7.29
N ASP A 55 16.78 -11.42 6.83
CA ASP A 55 18.15 -11.20 6.35
C ASP A 55 18.18 -10.74 4.88
N TYR A 56 18.11 -9.42 4.68
CA TYR A 56 18.21 -8.83 3.35
C TYR A 56 19.60 -8.95 2.71
N GLU A 57 20.67 -9.05 3.51
CA GLU A 57 22.03 -9.16 2.97
C GLU A 57 22.24 -10.47 2.24
N LYS A 58 21.65 -11.55 2.75
CA LYS A 58 21.58 -12.83 2.04
C LYS A 58 20.83 -12.73 0.72
N GLU A 59 19.65 -12.12 0.72
CA GLU A 59 18.81 -11.96 -0.49
C GLU A 59 19.46 -11.06 -1.56
N LEU A 60 20.22 -10.05 -1.13
CA LEU A 60 21.04 -9.20 -1.99
C LEU A 60 22.18 -10.00 -2.63
N ALA A 61 22.91 -10.79 -1.83
CA ALA A 61 24.01 -11.61 -2.31
C ALA A 61 23.55 -12.64 -3.35
N GLU A 62 22.42 -13.32 -3.11
CA GLU A 62 21.84 -14.30 -4.04
C GLU A 62 21.47 -13.67 -5.40
N ARG A 63 21.07 -12.39 -5.41
CA ARG A 63 20.72 -11.64 -6.63
C ARG A 63 21.88 -10.86 -7.24
N LYS A 64 23.11 -11.01 -6.72
CA LYS A 64 24.29 -10.21 -7.12
C LYS A 64 24.05 -8.71 -6.98
N LEU A 65 23.52 -8.30 -5.85
CA LEU A 65 23.31 -6.90 -5.48
C LEU A 65 24.22 -6.53 -4.32
N LYS A 66 24.64 -5.27 -4.27
CA LYS A 66 25.44 -4.70 -3.20
C LYS A 66 24.71 -3.50 -2.61
N ARG A 67 24.37 -3.57 -1.31
CA ARG A 67 23.83 -2.41 -0.60
C ARG A 67 24.92 -1.35 -0.45
N VAL A 68 24.60 -0.13 -0.84
CA VAL A 68 25.47 1.05 -0.72
C VAL A 68 24.73 2.13 0.06
N GLY A 69 25.44 2.78 0.98
CA GLY A 69 24.91 3.91 1.72
C GLY A 69 24.73 5.13 0.82
N PHE A 70 23.75 5.98 1.12
CA PHE A 70 23.46 7.16 0.30
C PHE A 70 24.69 8.07 0.12
N GLU A 71 25.52 8.21 1.15
CA GLU A 71 26.76 9.01 1.11
C GLU A 71 27.80 8.50 0.10
N GLN A 72 27.80 7.19 -0.17
CA GLN A 72 28.77 6.52 -1.05
C GLN A 72 28.21 6.29 -2.46
N TRP A 73 26.93 6.61 -2.67
CA TRP A 73 26.20 6.28 -3.89
C TRP A 73 26.84 6.83 -5.18
N GLU A 74 27.28 8.09 -5.12
CA GLU A 74 27.92 8.78 -6.25
C GLU A 74 29.37 8.35 -6.47
N ALA A 75 30.02 7.81 -5.43
CA ALA A 75 31.44 7.44 -5.48
C ALA A 75 31.66 5.99 -5.92
N GLU A 76 30.71 5.11 -5.61
CA GLU A 76 30.76 3.69 -5.96
C GLU A 76 30.33 3.46 -7.41
N ASP A 77 31.02 2.55 -8.11
CA ASP A 77 30.64 2.14 -9.46
C ASP A 77 29.28 1.43 -9.48
N ASP A 78 28.56 1.56 -10.60
CA ASP A 78 27.24 0.93 -10.76
C ASP A 78 27.30 -0.60 -10.62
N VAL A 79 28.42 -1.20 -11.02
CA VAL A 79 28.72 -2.62 -10.91
C VAL A 79 30.13 -2.76 -10.34
N ASP A 80 30.27 -3.52 -9.26
CA ASP A 80 31.56 -3.74 -8.63
C ASP A 80 32.43 -4.79 -9.37
N GLU A 81 33.67 -4.97 -8.92
CA GLU A 81 34.62 -5.94 -9.49
C GLU A 81 34.11 -7.40 -9.43
N GLN A 82 33.14 -7.69 -8.56
CA GLN A 82 32.52 -9.00 -8.39
C GLN A 82 31.26 -9.17 -9.25
N GLY A 83 30.92 -8.17 -10.06
CA GLY A 83 29.75 -8.16 -10.93
C GLY A 83 28.43 -7.91 -10.17
N ARG A 84 28.49 -7.33 -8.96
CA ARG A 84 27.29 -6.99 -8.19
C ARG A 84 26.84 -5.57 -8.50
N THR A 85 25.55 -5.38 -8.71
CA THR A 85 24.97 -4.05 -8.96
C THR A 85 24.73 -3.31 -7.66
N LYS A 86 25.16 -2.04 -7.57
CA LYS A 86 24.90 -1.21 -6.40
C LYS A 86 23.40 -0.90 -6.27
N VAL A 87 22.91 -0.94 -5.04
CA VAL A 87 21.53 -0.59 -4.69
C VAL A 87 21.52 0.16 -3.36
N TYR A 88 20.55 1.04 -3.16
CA TYR A 88 20.27 1.62 -1.84
C TYR A 88 18.87 1.23 -1.38
N GLU A 89 18.68 1.11 -0.08
CA GLU A 89 17.38 0.83 0.53
C GLU A 89 16.54 2.11 0.60
N ILE A 90 15.25 2.00 0.30
CA ILE A 90 14.31 3.12 0.39
C ILE A 90 13.93 3.31 1.87
N THR A 91 14.26 4.46 2.45
CA THR A 91 14.19 4.76 3.89
C THR A 91 12.89 4.35 4.60
N HIS A 92 11.74 4.56 3.96
CA HIS A 92 10.42 4.27 4.56
C HIS A 92 9.83 2.92 4.16
N TYR A 93 10.56 2.13 3.37
CA TYR A 93 10.11 0.85 2.85
C TYR A 93 11.21 -0.20 3.01
N PRO A 94 11.40 -0.74 4.24
CA PRO A 94 12.41 -1.77 4.48
C PRO A 94 12.27 -2.94 3.52
N GLY A 95 13.39 -3.41 2.98
CA GLY A 95 13.42 -4.47 1.97
C GLY A 95 13.10 -4.05 0.54
N MET A 96 12.76 -2.78 0.30
CA MET A 96 12.66 -2.20 -1.04
C MET A 96 13.95 -1.47 -1.38
N PHE A 97 14.52 -1.79 -2.52
CA PHE A 97 15.78 -1.23 -3.00
C PHE A 97 15.60 -0.54 -4.34
N ARG A 98 16.51 0.38 -4.67
CA ARG A 98 16.60 0.97 -6.00
C ARG A 98 18.02 0.86 -6.54
N ASP A 99 18.14 0.48 -7.80
CA ASP A 99 19.42 0.40 -8.51
C ASP A 99 19.81 1.74 -9.18
N ALA A 100 21.01 1.80 -9.75
CA ALA A 100 21.53 2.95 -10.48
C ALA A 100 20.69 3.36 -11.71
N LYS A 101 19.92 2.41 -12.27
CA LYS A 101 19.05 2.62 -13.43
C LYS A 101 17.65 3.10 -13.03
N GLY A 102 17.36 3.17 -11.73
CA GLY A 102 16.07 3.57 -11.19
C GLY A 102 15.07 2.42 -11.05
N ASN A 103 15.46 1.16 -11.28
CA ASN A 103 14.57 0.01 -11.10
C ASN A 103 14.33 -0.24 -9.61
N ALA A 104 13.07 -0.43 -9.25
CA ALA A 104 12.69 -0.86 -7.91
C ALA A 104 12.84 -2.39 -7.77
N ILE A 105 13.51 -2.82 -6.71
CA ILE A 105 13.77 -4.22 -6.40
C ILE A 105 13.13 -4.51 -5.04
N ASP A 106 12.09 -5.34 -5.03
CA ASP A 106 11.40 -5.79 -3.82
C ASP A 106 12.02 -7.10 -3.33
N LEU A 107 12.71 -7.05 -2.20
CA LEU A 107 13.33 -8.21 -1.55
C LEU A 107 12.56 -8.68 -0.33
N ARG A 108 11.36 -8.16 -0.09
CA ARG A 108 10.54 -8.55 1.05
C ARG A 108 10.05 -10.01 0.88
N PRO A 109 9.96 -10.78 1.98
CA PRO A 109 9.59 -12.18 1.90
C PRO A 109 8.18 -12.37 1.34
N MET A 110 8.03 -13.35 0.46
CA MET A 110 6.72 -13.71 -0.07
C MET A 110 5.82 -14.38 0.97
N GLU A 111 6.43 -15.06 1.93
CA GLU A 111 5.75 -15.66 3.08
C GLU A 111 5.25 -14.58 4.05
N GLY A 112 4.10 -14.82 4.68
CA GLY A 112 3.50 -13.91 5.65
C GLY A 112 2.91 -12.62 5.06
N ARG A 113 3.15 -12.31 3.77
CA ARG A 113 2.71 -11.03 3.18
C ARG A 113 1.19 -10.81 3.31
N PRO A 114 0.74 -9.61 3.73
CA PRO A 114 -0.67 -9.29 3.87
C PRO A 114 -1.28 -9.04 2.48
N CYS A 115 -1.71 -10.11 1.81
CA CYS A 115 -2.30 -10.03 0.48
C CYS A 115 -3.60 -10.82 0.34
N TYR A 116 -4.37 -10.45 -0.69
CA TYR A 116 -5.65 -11.10 -0.99
C TYR A 116 -5.51 -12.61 -1.15
N ALA A 117 -4.51 -13.08 -1.90
CA ALA A 117 -4.30 -14.51 -2.14
C ALA A 117 -4.07 -15.31 -0.85
N ASN A 118 -3.48 -14.70 0.18
CA ASN A 118 -3.26 -15.34 1.47
C ASN A 118 -4.55 -15.34 2.32
N LEU A 119 -5.27 -14.22 2.37
CA LEU A 119 -6.53 -14.11 3.13
C LEU A 119 -7.70 -14.86 2.48
N ALA A 120 -7.72 -15.00 1.16
CA ALA A 120 -8.75 -15.75 0.43
C ALA A 120 -8.80 -17.23 0.83
N LYS A 121 -7.66 -17.79 1.28
CA LYS A 121 -7.54 -19.16 1.78
C LYS A 121 -8.17 -19.35 3.16
N ARG A 122 -8.42 -18.28 3.92
CA ARG A 122 -9.08 -18.34 5.24
C ARG A 122 -10.59 -18.46 5.10
N SER A 123 -11.22 -19.01 6.13
CA SER A 123 -12.69 -19.08 6.23
C SER A 123 -13.30 -17.71 6.51
N GLU A 124 -14.59 -17.52 6.18
CA GLU A 124 -15.30 -16.29 6.53
C GLU A 124 -15.38 -16.05 8.03
N ALA A 125 -15.50 -17.11 8.83
CA ALA A 125 -15.54 -17.01 10.29
C ALA A 125 -14.22 -16.44 10.84
N GLU A 126 -13.08 -16.94 10.35
CA GLU A 126 -11.76 -16.41 10.70
C GLU A 126 -11.61 -14.95 10.25
N LEU A 127 -12.01 -14.63 9.02
CA LEU A 127 -11.95 -13.26 8.51
C LEU A 127 -12.80 -12.29 9.35
N ARG A 128 -13.99 -12.71 9.79
CA ARG A 128 -14.84 -11.92 10.70
C ARG A 128 -14.18 -11.74 12.06
N GLN A 129 -13.56 -12.78 12.61
CA GLN A 129 -12.86 -12.68 13.89
C GLN A 129 -11.65 -11.74 13.78
N MET A 130 -10.87 -11.87 12.72
CA MET A 130 -9.76 -10.96 12.43
C MET A 130 -10.23 -9.52 12.32
N LEU A 131 -11.35 -9.30 11.63
CA LEU A 131 -11.93 -7.97 11.46
C LEU A 131 -12.36 -7.35 12.79
N LYS A 132 -12.98 -8.14 13.69
CA LYS A 132 -13.34 -7.70 15.04
C LYS A 132 -12.12 -7.27 15.83
N THR A 133 -11.07 -8.10 15.84
CA THR A 133 -9.81 -7.81 16.54
C THR A 133 -9.16 -6.54 16.01
N ALA A 134 -9.09 -6.38 14.69
CA ALA A 134 -8.50 -5.20 14.09
C ALA A 134 -9.30 -3.92 14.39
N LEU A 135 -10.63 -3.97 14.34
CA LEU A 135 -11.48 -2.83 14.73
C LEU A 135 -11.27 -2.44 16.17
N ALA A 136 -11.27 -3.42 17.09
CA ALA A 136 -11.11 -3.14 18.51
C ALA A 136 -9.77 -2.45 18.80
N LYS A 137 -8.67 -2.95 18.22
CA LYS A 137 -7.34 -2.33 18.37
C LYS A 137 -7.25 -0.96 17.72
N GLN A 138 -7.84 -0.78 16.54
CA GLN A 138 -7.86 0.52 15.88
C GLN A 138 -8.66 1.55 16.68
N ILE A 139 -9.79 1.17 17.25
CA ILE A 139 -10.58 2.03 18.14
C ILE A 139 -9.76 2.41 19.36
N ASP A 140 -9.14 1.42 20.02
CA ASP A 140 -8.31 1.64 21.21
C ASP A 140 -7.14 2.60 20.92
N GLU A 141 -6.43 2.41 19.82
CA GLU A 141 -5.34 3.30 19.39
C GLU A 141 -5.82 4.71 19.07
N LEU A 142 -7.02 4.88 18.48
CA LEU A 142 -7.57 6.20 18.18
C LEU A 142 -8.14 6.90 19.42
N GLU A 143 -8.70 6.16 20.38
CA GLU A 143 -9.24 6.72 21.62
C GLU A 143 -8.14 7.08 22.62
N ASN A 144 -7.08 6.27 22.69
CA ASN A 144 -6.00 6.43 23.66
C ASN A 144 -4.71 7.03 23.06
N GLY A 145 -4.58 7.04 21.74
CA GLY A 145 -3.48 7.68 21.03
C GLY A 145 -3.61 9.20 21.12
N HIS A 146 -2.49 9.89 21.34
CA HIS A 146 -2.41 11.34 21.26
C HIS A 146 -2.50 11.80 19.80
N SER A 147 -3.68 11.65 19.18
CA SER A 147 -3.95 12.27 17.88
C SER A 147 -3.90 13.79 18.04
N PRO A 148 -3.06 14.52 17.27
CA PRO A 148 -3.04 15.98 17.31
C PRO A 148 -4.28 16.62 16.66
N TYR A 149 -5.27 15.83 16.18
CA TYR A 149 -6.43 16.29 15.41
C TYR A 149 -7.76 15.88 16.09
N ASN A 150 -8.27 16.72 17.00
CA ASN A 150 -9.33 16.32 17.96
C ASN A 150 -10.77 16.09 17.41
N ASP A 151 -11.20 16.71 16.30
CA ASP A 151 -12.63 16.71 15.93
C ASP A 151 -13.02 15.73 14.80
N THR A 152 -12.08 15.41 13.90
CA THR A 152 -12.35 14.50 12.77
C THR A 152 -12.40 13.03 13.23
N ASP A 153 -11.66 12.71 14.28
CA ASP A 153 -11.48 11.33 14.75
C ASP A 153 -12.75 10.79 15.43
N HIS A 154 -13.54 11.63 16.12
CA HIS A 154 -14.71 11.15 16.85
C HIS A 154 -15.79 10.53 15.95
N LYS A 155 -16.14 11.17 14.81
CA LYS A 155 -17.13 10.61 13.87
C LYS A 155 -16.64 9.31 13.24
N TYR A 156 -15.34 9.21 13.00
CA TYR A 156 -14.72 8.00 12.45
C TYR A 156 -14.74 6.86 13.48
N ILE A 157 -14.34 7.13 14.73
CA ILE A 157 -14.43 6.17 15.85
C ILE A 157 -15.85 5.65 16.02
N GLN A 158 -16.87 6.51 16.02
CA GLN A 158 -18.28 6.07 16.11
C GLN A 158 -18.69 5.16 14.95
N ARG A 159 -18.16 5.38 13.74
CA ARG A 159 -18.39 4.50 12.58
C ARG A 159 -17.75 3.13 12.79
N LEU A 160 -16.52 3.09 13.29
CA LEU A 160 -15.81 1.84 13.62
C LEU A 160 -16.54 1.05 14.71
N ILE A 161 -16.99 1.72 15.79
CA ILE A 161 -17.78 1.11 16.88
C ILE A 161 -19.09 0.52 16.33
N LYS A 162 -19.79 1.24 15.46
CA LYS A 162 -21.03 0.74 14.83
C LYS A 162 -20.76 -0.49 13.97
N GLU A 163 -19.66 -0.50 13.22
CA GLU A 163 -19.26 -1.67 12.42
C GLU A 163 -18.91 -2.87 13.31
N LEU A 164 -18.15 -2.67 14.39
CA LEU A 164 -17.81 -3.72 15.35
C LEU A 164 -19.08 -4.33 15.97
N LYS A 165 -20.05 -3.51 16.37
CA LYS A 165 -21.34 -3.98 16.91
C LYS A 165 -22.12 -4.85 15.91
N LYS A 166 -22.12 -4.48 14.62
CA LYS A 166 -22.77 -5.28 13.56
C LYS A 166 -22.11 -6.64 13.33
N LEU A 167 -20.84 -6.80 13.68
CA LEU A 167 -20.13 -8.08 13.53
C LEU A 167 -20.34 -8.99 14.74
N THR A 168 -20.68 -8.44 15.89
CA THR A 168 -20.84 -9.16 17.17
C THR A 168 -22.26 -9.65 17.42
N ASN A 169 -23.25 -8.97 16.83
CA ASN A 169 -24.64 -9.42 16.76
C ASN A 169 -24.84 -10.40 15.60
#